data_AF-A0A924F6C4-F1
#
_entry.id   AF-A0A924F6C4-F1
#
_cell.length_a   1.000
_cell.length_b   1.000
_cell.length_c   1.000
_cell.angle_alpha   90.00
_cell.angle_beta   90.00
_cell.angle_gamma   90.00
#
_symmetry.space_group_name_H-M   'P 1'
#
loop_
_entity.id
_entity.type
_entity.pdbx_description
1 polymer ?
#
loop_
_entity_poly.entity_id
_entity_poly.type
_entity_poly.pdbx_seq_one_letter_code
_entity_poly.pdbx_strand_id
1 'polypeptide(L)'
;MGGDTANVYLADGIADELTTVLSRVPGLRLAGRATAARFKGSTLTARQLGDTLDVRTILLGSFRRAGDRVRVTAELSNAEDGRVLWQDTFEQDARDVFRMQELLVQAIAWQLQLRLGNTSLSAGTSNPE
;
A
#
# COMPACT_ATOMS: atom_id res chain seq x y z
N MET A 1 -25.72 -5.54 12.43
CA MET A 1 -24.48 -5.17 13.17
C MET A 1 -23.32 -6.18 13.01
N GLY A 2 -23.43 -7.28 12.25
CA GLY A 2 -22.31 -8.22 12.01
C GLY A 2 -21.51 -8.00 10.72
N GLY A 3 -22.05 -7.24 9.75
CA GLY A 3 -21.39 -6.99 8.46
C GLY A 3 -20.17 -6.09 8.56
N ASP A 4 -20.20 -5.08 9.44
CA ASP A 4 -19.09 -4.13 9.59
C ASP A 4 -17.86 -4.78 10.22
N THR A 5 -18.03 -5.63 11.24
CA THR A 5 -16.89 -6.29 11.91
C THR A 5 -16.19 -7.26 10.96
N ALA A 6 -16.93 -8.04 10.17
CA ALA A 6 -16.36 -8.94 9.17
C ALA A 6 -15.57 -8.18 8.09
N ASN A 7 -16.07 -7.02 7.65
CA ASN A 7 -15.38 -6.15 6.70
C ASN A 7 -14.10 -5.55 7.30
N VAL A 8 -14.14 -5.16 8.58
CA VAL A 8 -12.98 -4.63 9.30
C VAL A 8 -11.88 -5.68 9.42
N TYR A 9 -12.22 -6.90 9.85
CA TYR A 9 -11.24 -7.99 9.95
C TYR A 9 -10.62 -8.32 8.60
N LEU A 10 -11.41 -8.29 7.53
CA LEU A 10 -10.92 -8.56 6.20
C LEU A 10 -9.97 -7.48 5.70
N ALA A 11 -10.33 -6.20 5.87
CA ALA A 11 -9.46 -5.07 5.51
C ALA A 11 -8.14 -5.11 6.30
N ASP A 12 -8.19 -5.44 7.59
CA ASP A 12 -6.99 -5.58 8.43
C ASP A 12 -6.14 -6.78 8.00
N GLY A 13 -6.75 -7.89 7.60
CA GLY A 13 -6.05 -9.05 7.03
C GLY A 13 -5.32 -8.73 5.73
N ILE A 14 -5.96 -8.00 4.81
CA ILE A 14 -5.31 -7.52 3.56
C ILE A 14 -4.12 -6.62 3.88
N ALA A 15 -4.28 -5.67 4.81
CA ALA A 15 -3.20 -4.76 5.20
C ALA A 15 -2.02 -5.51 5.85
N ASP A 16 -2.31 -6.53 6.64
CA ASP A 16 -1.29 -7.34 7.30
C ASP A 16 -0.48 -8.18 6.30
N GLU A 17 -1.17 -8.83 5.37
CA GLU A 17 -0.53 -9.61 4.31
C GLU A 17 0.33 -8.73 3.41
N LEU A 18 -0.16 -7.55 3.02
CA LEU A 18 0.63 -6.56 2.26
C LEU A 18 1.89 -6.15 3.03
N THR A 19 1.76 -5.83 4.31
CA THR A 19 2.92 -5.47 5.15
C THR A 19 3.94 -6.61 5.19
N THR A 20 3.45 -7.84 5.36
CA THR A 20 4.28 -9.04 5.43
C THR A 20 5.04 -9.30 4.13
N VAL A 21 4.37 -9.21 2.96
CA VAL A 21 5.03 -9.44 1.67
C VAL A 21 5.99 -8.30 1.34
N LEU A 22 5.59 -7.05 1.53
CA LEU A 22 6.42 -5.89 1.21
C LEU A 22 7.66 -5.78 2.12
N SER A 23 7.58 -6.24 3.37
CA SER A 23 8.75 -6.30 4.26
C SER A 23 9.88 -7.21 3.76
N ARG A 24 9.61 -8.10 2.80
CA ARG A 24 10.61 -8.96 2.18
C ARG A 24 11.31 -8.30 0.99
N VAL A 25 10.85 -7.13 0.53
CA VAL A 25 11.46 -6.41 -0.58
C VAL A 25 12.76 -5.76 -0.10
N PRO A 26 13.93 -6.14 -0.65
CA PRO A 26 15.20 -5.57 -0.24
C PRO A 26 15.23 -4.06 -0.46
N GLY A 27 15.71 -3.31 0.55
CA GLY A 27 15.78 -1.85 0.49
C GLY A 27 14.48 -1.11 0.79
N LEU A 28 13.34 -1.81 0.93
CA LEU A 28 12.09 -1.20 1.36
C LEU A 28 12.00 -1.14 2.88
N ARG A 29 11.81 0.06 3.43
CA ARG A 29 11.49 0.28 4.84
C ARG A 29 9.99 0.57 4.96
N LEU A 30 9.32 -0.11 5.89
CA LEU A 30 7.89 0.06 6.13
C LEU A 30 7.64 0.61 7.53
N ALA A 31 6.65 1.49 7.66
CA ALA A 31 6.06 1.77 8.96
C ALA A 31 5.41 0.48 9.50
N GLY A 32 5.65 0.17 10.77
CA GLY A 32 5.10 -1.03 11.39
C GLY A 32 3.56 -1.03 11.41
N ARG A 33 2.96 -2.22 11.37
CA ARG A 33 1.50 -2.44 11.37
C ARG A 33 0.77 -1.64 12.46
N ALA A 34 1.29 -1.68 13.69
CA ALA A 34 0.70 -0.97 14.83
C ALA A 34 0.73 0.56 14.65
N THR A 35 1.76 1.08 13.98
CA THR A 35 1.86 2.51 13.67
C THR A 35 0.85 2.90 12.59
N ALA A 36 0.80 2.15 11.48
CA ALA A 36 -0.14 2.38 10.39
C ALA A 36 -1.60 2.31 10.86
N ALA A 37 -1.93 1.36 11.75
CA ALA A 37 -3.27 1.19 12.30
C ALA A 37 -3.78 2.43 13.06
N ARG A 38 -2.89 3.27 13.64
CA ARG A 38 -3.29 4.52 14.34
C ARG A 38 -3.87 5.58 13.39
N PHE A 39 -3.60 5.46 12.10
CA PHE A 39 -4.06 6.39 11.07
C PHE A 39 -5.24 5.83 10.26
N LYS A 40 -5.80 4.67 10.66
CA LYS A 40 -7.00 4.12 10.03
C LYS A 40 -8.17 5.09 10.17
N GLY A 41 -8.80 5.44 9.05
CA GLY A 41 -9.90 6.42 9.02
C GLY A 41 -9.48 7.88 9.26
N SER A 42 -8.17 8.14 9.28
CA SER A 42 -7.62 9.50 9.35
C SER A 42 -8.03 10.33 8.13
N THR A 43 -8.24 11.63 8.35
CA THR A 43 -8.44 12.63 7.29
C THR A 43 -7.14 13.35 6.92
N LEU A 44 -5.99 12.89 7.43
CA LEU A 44 -4.69 13.46 7.11
C LEU A 44 -4.34 13.18 5.64
N THR A 45 -3.72 14.18 5.03
CA THR A 45 -3.17 14.05 3.67
C THR A 45 -1.95 13.11 3.67
N ALA A 46 -1.61 12.56 2.49
CA ALA A 46 -0.41 11.74 2.31
C ALA A 46 0.85 12.46 2.79
N ARG A 47 0.94 13.78 2.61
CA ARG A 47 2.05 14.60 3.09
C ARG A 47 2.14 14.63 4.61
N GLN A 48 1.04 14.91 5.30
CA GLN A 48 1.01 14.92 6.76
C GLN A 48 1.34 13.54 7.35
N LEU A 49 0.87 12.47 6.72
CA LEU A 49 1.23 11.09 7.11
C LEU A 49 2.72 10.83 6.88
N GLY A 50 3.26 11.28 5.75
CA GLY A 50 4.68 11.24 5.42
C GLY A 50 5.55 11.89 6.49
N ASP A 51 5.23 13.14 6.82
CA ASP A 51 5.93 13.93 7.85
C ASP A 51 5.86 13.26 9.23
N THR A 52 4.72 12.65 9.57
CA THR A 52 4.53 11.99 10.87
C THR A 52 5.25 10.66 10.98
N LEU A 53 5.33 9.91 9.88
CA LEU A 53 5.87 8.55 9.84
C LEU A 53 7.34 8.50 9.40
N ASP A 54 7.91 9.63 8.95
CA ASP A 54 9.24 9.73 8.35
C ASP A 54 9.42 8.74 7.17
N VAL A 55 8.47 8.78 6.23
CA VAL A 55 8.47 7.91 5.04
C VAL A 55 8.35 8.72 3.76
N ARG A 56 8.97 8.22 2.68
CA ARG A 56 8.96 8.86 1.36
C ARG A 56 7.71 8.55 0.52
N THR A 57 7.06 7.42 0.81
CA THR A 57 5.93 6.94 0.03
C THR A 57 4.87 6.39 0.96
N ILE A 58 3.60 6.72 0.68
CA ILE A 58 2.44 6.23 1.40
C ILE A 58 1.63 5.31 0.48
N LEU A 59 1.25 4.14 0.97
CA LEU A 59 0.27 3.27 0.35
C LEU A 59 -1.04 3.38 1.12
N LEU A 60 -2.07 3.95 0.49
CA LEU A 60 -3.42 4.03 1.04
C LEU A 60 -4.31 2.96 0.41
N GLY A 61 -5.10 2.29 1.24
CA GLY A 61 -6.09 1.31 0.80
C GLY A 61 -7.48 1.72 1.29
N SER A 62 -8.48 1.64 0.43
CA SER A 62 -9.88 1.72 0.82
C SER A 62 -10.60 0.44 0.48
N PHE A 63 -11.44 -0.03 1.39
CA PHE A 63 -12.23 -1.25 1.24
C PHE A 63 -13.71 -0.89 1.29
N ARG A 64 -14.49 -1.38 0.32
CA ARG A 64 -15.94 -1.24 0.29
C ARG A 64 -16.56 -2.59 -0.06
N ARG A 65 -17.67 -2.92 0.59
CA ARG A 65 -18.47 -4.10 0.27
C ARG A 65 -19.92 -3.72 0.06
N ALA A 66 -20.53 -4.26 -1.00
CA ALA A 66 -21.95 -4.13 -1.30
C ALA A 66 -22.50 -5.53 -1.64
N GLY A 67 -23.24 -6.12 -0.70
CA GLY A 67 -23.69 -7.52 -0.81
C GLY A 67 -22.51 -8.48 -0.97
N ASP A 68 -22.49 -9.19 -2.09
CA ASP A 68 -21.43 -10.15 -2.43
C ASP A 68 -20.33 -9.55 -3.31
N ARG A 69 -20.27 -8.23 -3.47
CA ARG A 69 -19.20 -7.54 -4.19
C ARG A 69 -18.31 -6.79 -3.23
N VAL A 70 -17.01 -6.97 -3.42
CA VAL A 70 -15.95 -6.26 -2.71
C VAL A 70 -15.19 -5.41 -3.72
N ARG A 71 -14.95 -4.15 -3.35
CA ARG A 71 -14.12 -3.21 -4.09
C ARG A 71 -12.99 -2.73 -3.18
N VAL A 72 -11.76 -2.87 -3.65
CA VAL A 72 -10.59 -2.30 -3.01
C VAL A 72 -9.92 -1.32 -3.95
N THR A 73 -9.68 -0.11 -3.48
CA THR A 73 -8.84 0.86 -4.17
C THR A 73 -7.52 0.96 -3.44
N ALA A 74 -6.42 0.84 -4.17
CA ALA A 74 -5.07 1.06 -3.67
C ALA A 74 -4.47 2.29 -4.35
N GLU A 75 -3.85 3.16 -3.57
CA GLU A 75 -3.21 4.39 -4.01
C GLU A 75 -1.79 4.47 -3.44
N LEU A 76 -0.80 4.67 -4.31
CA LEU A 76 0.56 4.95 -3.94
C LEU A 76 0.83 6.44 -4.15
N SER A 77 1.21 7.15 -3.10
CA SER A 77 1.40 8.59 -3.11
C SER A 77 2.78 9.00 -2.58
N ASN A 78 3.38 10.01 -3.19
CA ASN A 78 4.61 10.63 -2.72
C ASN A 78 4.31 11.44 -1.46
N ALA A 79 5.04 11.14 -0.38
CA ALA A 79 4.89 11.83 0.90
C ALA A 79 5.40 13.28 0.86
N GLU A 80 6.33 13.62 -0.04
CA GLU A 80 6.96 14.95 -0.06
C GLU A 80 6.00 16.02 -0.62
N ASP A 81 5.34 15.72 -1.73
CA ASP A 81 4.48 16.66 -2.46
C ASP A 81 3.01 16.24 -2.51
N GLY A 82 2.67 15.08 -1.96
CA GLY A 82 1.31 14.55 -1.91
C GLY A 82 0.77 14.04 -3.24
N ARG A 83 1.59 13.92 -4.29
CA ARG A 83 1.14 13.46 -5.61
C ARG A 83 0.87 11.97 -5.63
N VAL A 84 -0.22 11.58 -6.28
CA VAL A 84 -0.53 10.20 -6.60
C VAL A 84 0.45 9.69 -7.68
N LEU A 85 1.22 8.67 -7.33
CA LEU A 85 2.17 7.98 -8.22
C LEU A 85 1.52 6.85 -9.01
N TRP A 86 0.54 6.19 -8.39
CA TRP A 86 -0.26 5.12 -8.96
C TRP A 86 -1.56 4.96 -8.17
N GLN A 87 -2.64 4.62 -8.86
CA GLN A 87 -3.88 4.23 -8.23
C GLN A 87 -4.57 3.17 -9.09
N ASP A 88 -5.14 2.15 -8.47
CA ASP A 88 -5.95 1.16 -9.17
C ASP A 88 -7.09 0.64 -8.29
N THR A 89 -8.12 0.10 -8.93
CA THR A 89 -9.31 -0.43 -8.25
C THR A 89 -9.57 -1.86 -8.67
N PHE A 90 -9.70 -2.73 -7.67
CA PHE A 90 -9.91 -4.15 -7.81
C PHE A 90 -11.30 -4.50 -7.31
N GLU A 91 -12.05 -5.24 -8.12
CA GLU A 91 -13.40 -5.69 -7.77
C GLU A 91 -13.47 -7.20 -7.86
N GLN A 92 -14.01 -7.83 -6.81
CA GLN A 92 -14.20 -9.27 -6.76
C GLN A 92 -15.50 -9.64 -6.05
N ASP A 93 -15.91 -10.89 -6.24
CA ASP A 93 -16.93 -11.51 -5.38
C ASP A 93 -16.36 -11.67 -3.96
N ALA A 94 -17.20 -11.49 -2.94
CA ALA A 94 -16.82 -11.65 -1.54
C ALA A 94 -16.33 -13.08 -1.23
N ARG A 95 -16.73 -14.07 -2.03
CA ARG A 95 -16.25 -15.45 -1.95
C ARG A 95 -14.82 -15.62 -2.48
N ASP A 96 -14.38 -14.73 -3.37
CA ASP A 96 -13.08 -14.76 -4.03
C ASP A 96 -12.09 -13.76 -3.40
N VAL A 97 -12.26 -13.49 -2.10
CA VAL A 97 -11.50 -12.45 -1.41
C VAL A 97 -9.99 -12.73 -1.34
N PHE A 98 -9.61 -14.01 -1.26
CA PHE A 98 -8.20 -14.43 -1.32
C PHE A 98 -7.58 -14.13 -2.68
N ARG A 99 -8.34 -14.29 -3.76
CA ARG A 99 -7.88 -13.89 -5.10
C ARG A 99 -7.66 -12.39 -5.20
N MET A 100 -8.51 -11.60 -4.54
CA MET A 100 -8.33 -10.15 -4.47
C MET A 100 -7.05 -9.77 -3.72
N GLN A 101 -6.74 -10.45 -2.60
CA GLN A 101 -5.49 -10.27 -1.86
C GLN A 101 -4.27 -10.51 -2.74
N GLU A 102 -4.24 -11.64 -3.44
CA GLU A 102 -3.14 -12.00 -4.35
C GLU A 102 -2.93 -10.95 -5.45
N LEU A 103 -4.02 -10.47 -6.06
CA LEU A 103 -3.97 -9.43 -7.10
C LEU A 103 -3.44 -8.10 -6.57
N LEU A 104 -3.94 -7.67 -5.40
CA LEU A 104 -3.49 -6.43 -4.75
C LEU A 104 -1.99 -6.49 -4.42
N VAL A 105 -1.56 -7.59 -3.80
CA VAL A 105 -0.16 -7.80 -3.42
C VAL A 105 0.74 -7.75 -4.65
N GLN A 106 0.39 -8.47 -5.72
CA GLN A 106 1.18 -8.49 -6.95
C GLN A 106 1.24 -7.11 -7.62
N ALA A 107 0.11 -6.43 -7.73
CA ALA A 107 0.05 -5.10 -8.35
C ALA A 107 0.88 -4.08 -7.56
N ILE A 108 0.74 -4.04 -6.24
CA ILE A 108 1.46 -3.11 -5.37
C ILE A 108 2.96 -3.43 -5.37
N ALA A 109 3.34 -4.70 -5.25
CA ALA A 109 4.75 -5.12 -5.29
C ALA A 109 5.38 -4.76 -6.64
N TRP A 110 4.68 -4.98 -7.75
CA TRP A 110 5.15 -4.59 -9.09
C TRP A 110 5.36 -3.09 -9.21
N GLN A 111 4.40 -2.27 -8.76
CA GLN A 111 4.53 -0.82 -8.79
C GLN A 111 5.68 -0.33 -7.91
N LEU A 112 5.83 -0.90 -6.71
CA LEU A 112 6.96 -0.59 -5.84
C LEU A 112 8.29 -1.02 -6.47
N GLN A 113 8.38 -2.19 -7.10
CA GLN A 113 9.57 -2.64 -7.81
C GLN A 113 9.93 -1.71 -8.99
N LEU A 114 8.96 -1.26 -9.78
CA LEU A 114 9.24 -0.32 -10.88
C LEU A 114 9.80 1.03 -10.38
N ARG A 115 9.33 1.49 -9.21
CA ARG A 115 9.71 2.80 -8.66
C ARG A 115 10.98 2.72 -7.81
N LEU A 116 11.16 1.65 -7.04
CA LEU A 116 12.31 1.42 -6.16
C LEU A 116 13.46 0.72 -6.90
N GLY A 117 13.16 -0.20 -7.83
CA GLY A 117 14.14 -0.91 -8.66
C GLY A 117 14.83 -0.01 -9.69
N ASN A 118 14.25 1.15 -10.00
CA ASN A 118 14.96 2.20 -10.72
C ASN A 118 15.98 2.97 -9.85
N THR A 119 16.15 2.58 -8.57
CA THR A 119 17.29 3.01 -7.73
C THR A 119 18.54 2.18 -8.05
N SER A 120 18.70 1.78 -9.31
CA SER A 120 19.92 1.17 -9.82
C SER A 120 20.84 2.27 -10.33
N LEU A 121 21.84 2.57 -9.51
CA LEU A 121 23.14 3.14 -9.87
C LEU A 121 23.12 4.63 -10.21
N SER A 122 23.42 5.41 -9.16
CA SER A 122 24.28 6.59 -9.30
C SER A 122 25.34 6.30 -10.37
N ALA A 123 25.35 7.13 -11.41
CA ALA A 123 26.40 7.14 -12.41
C ALA A 123 27.72 7.48 -11.72
N GLY A 124 28.41 6.46 -11.22
CA GLY A 124 29.85 6.48 -11.04
C GLY A 124 30.51 6.46 -12.41
N THR A 125 30.45 7.58 -13.10
CA THR A 125 31.27 7.88 -14.29
C THR A 125 31.96 9.20 -13.98
N SER A 126 33.27 9.36 -13.92
CA SER A 126 34.41 8.49 -14.12
C SER A 126 35.56 9.25 -13.44
N ASN A 127 36.46 8.58 -12.73
CA ASN A 127 37.84 9.05 -12.66
C ASN A 127 38.67 7.96 -13.33
N PRO A 128 39.32 8.28 -14.46
CA PRO A 128 40.75 8.49 -14.37
C PRO A 128 41.25 9.63 -15.30
N GLU A 129 42.15 10.49 -14.81
CA GLU A 129 43.60 10.47 -15.08
C GLU A 129 44.36 11.16 -13.93
#